data_AF-M3B3B1-F1
#
_entry.id   AF-M3B3B1-F1
#
_cell.length_a   1.000
_cell.length_b   1.000
_cell.length_c   1.000
_cell.angle_alpha   90.00
_cell.angle_beta   90.00
_cell.angle_gamma   90.00
#
_symmetry.space_group_name_H-M   'P 1'
#
loop_
_entity.id
_entity.type
_entity.pdbx_description
1 polymer ?
#
loop_
_entity_poly.entity_id
_entity_poly.type
_entity_poly.pdbx_seq_one_letter_code
_entity_poly.pdbx_strand_id
1 'polypeptide(L)'
;NDCGDSSFVKVTMSNRPLVADCQQLVANLAGNQEWRVTTSGVQVAVYQTCAFNAVSFGGDSIIGNADVIDLINDSISKFEDNGYVGAQG
;
A
#
# COMPACT_ATOMS: atom_id res chain seq x y z
N ASN A 1 12.21 9.84 1.33
CA ASN A 1 10.86 9.97 0.76
C ASN A 1 11.04 10.23 -0.73
N ASP A 2 11.46 9.18 -1.45
CA ASP A 2 11.88 9.24 -2.86
C ASP A 2 11.02 8.30 -3.72
N CYS A 3 9.75 8.15 -3.31
CA CYS A 3 8.74 7.51 -4.14
C CYS A 3 7.97 8.64 -4.84
N GLY A 4 8.02 8.64 -6.18
CA GLY A 4 7.23 9.57 -7.01
C GLY A 4 5.72 9.40 -6.79
N ASP A 5 4.94 10.27 -7.42
CA ASP A 5 3.48 10.38 -7.25
C ASP A 5 2.78 9.00 -7.24
N SER A 6 2.30 8.60 -6.07
CA SER A 6 1.43 7.44 -5.90
C SER A 6 0.09 7.70 -6.57
N SER A 7 -0.25 6.96 -7.62
CA SER A 7 -1.53 7.07 -8.31
C SER A 7 -2.62 6.27 -7.57
N PHE A 8 -3.56 6.96 -6.92
CA PHE A 8 -4.69 6.34 -6.23
C PHE A 8 -5.89 6.20 -7.17
N VAL A 9 -6.40 4.98 -7.33
CA VAL A 9 -7.65 4.69 -8.05
C VAL A 9 -8.78 4.53 -7.04
N LYS A 10 -9.82 5.37 -7.15
CA LYS A 10 -11.01 5.25 -6.30
C LYS A 10 -11.81 4.00 -6.68
N VAL A 11 -12.03 3.09 -5.74
CA VAL A 11 -12.76 1.83 -5.98
C VAL A 11 -14.20 1.93 -5.48
N THR A 12 -15.12 1.29 -6.19
CA THR A 12 -16.54 1.19 -5.84
C THR A 12 -16.79 0.18 -4.71
N MET A 13 -17.90 0.39 -3.99
CA MET A 13 -18.15 0.01 -2.58
C MET A 13 -17.95 -1.46 -2.16
N SER A 14 -17.92 -2.43 -3.07
CA SER A 14 -17.93 -3.87 -2.68
C SER A 14 -16.55 -4.49 -2.43
N ASN A 15 -15.46 -3.88 -2.88
CA ASN A 15 -14.09 -4.42 -2.75
C ASN A 15 -13.14 -3.45 -2.03
N ARG A 16 -13.67 -2.53 -1.21
CA ARG A 16 -12.84 -1.59 -0.47
C ARG A 16 -12.12 -2.31 0.70
N PRO A 17 -10.81 -2.09 0.89
CA PRO A 17 -10.11 -2.56 2.08
C PRO A 17 -10.74 -2.00 3.34
N LEU A 18 -10.81 -2.80 4.41
CA LEU A 18 -11.13 -2.33 5.75
C LEU A 18 -9.93 -1.56 6.32
N VAL A 19 -10.18 -0.41 6.95
CA VAL A 19 -9.12 0.35 7.64
C VAL A 19 -8.44 -0.50 8.71
N ALA A 20 -9.22 -1.29 9.45
CA ALA A 20 -8.69 -2.21 10.46
C ALA A 20 -7.72 -3.24 9.87
N ASP A 21 -8.02 -3.77 8.68
CA ASP A 21 -7.13 -4.73 8.01
C ASP A 21 -5.83 -4.05 7.57
N CYS A 22 -5.90 -2.82 7.07
CA CYS A 22 -4.72 -2.05 6.69
C CYS A 22 -3.86 -1.64 7.90
N GLN A 23 -4.48 -1.28 9.02
CA GLN A 23 -3.76 -1.02 10.28
C GLN A 23 -3.07 -2.28 10.80
N GLN A 24 -3.74 -3.44 10.72
CA GLN A 24 -3.14 -4.71 11.10
C GLN A 24 -2.00 -5.12 10.14
N LEU A 25 -2.14 -4.85 8.83
CA LEU A 25 -1.07 -5.04 7.85
C LEU A 25 0.17 -4.24 8.26
N VAL A 26 0.01 -2.95 8.58
CA VAL A 26 1.09 -2.08 9.05
C VAL A 26 1.72 -2.63 10.34
N ALA A 27 0.91 -3.09 11.29
CA ALA A 27 1.42 -3.69 12.52
C ALA A 27 2.22 -4.98 12.29
N ASN A 28 1.88 -5.74 11.24
CA ASN A 28 2.60 -6.95 10.84
C ASN A 28 3.91 -6.64 10.10
N LEU A 29 4.03 -5.45 9.48
CA LEU A 29 5.24 -4.97 8.84
C LEU A 29 6.22 -4.48 9.92
N ALA A 30 6.87 -5.42 10.60
CA ALA A 30 7.91 -5.14 11.58
C ALA A 30 9.32 -5.41 11.01
N GLY A 31 10.29 -4.61 11.44
CA GLY A 31 11.71 -4.79 11.10
C GLY A 31 12.16 -4.12 9.80
N ASN A 32 13.30 -4.53 9.27
CA ASN A 32 13.95 -3.90 8.10
C ASN A 32 13.74 -4.75 6.84
N GLN A 33 12.48 -4.95 6.45
CA GLN A 33 12.17 -5.62 5.18
C GLN A 33 12.32 -4.66 4.00
N GLU A 34 12.80 -5.19 2.89
CA GLU A 34 12.94 -4.50 1.61
C GLU A 34 12.39 -5.39 0.51
N TRP A 35 11.73 -4.78 -0.46
CA TRP A 35 11.19 -5.47 -1.62
C TRP A 35 11.79 -4.91 -2.89
N ARG A 36 12.23 -5.81 -3.77
CA ARG A 36 12.60 -5.46 -5.13
C ARG A 36 11.35 -5.37 -5.98
N VAL A 37 10.99 -4.16 -6.35
CA VAL A 37 9.84 -3.82 -7.19
C VAL A 37 10.30 -3.80 -8.64
N THR A 38 9.61 -4.55 -9.50
CA THR A 38 9.93 -4.61 -10.92
C THR A 38 8.94 -3.80 -11.74
N THR A 39 9.23 -3.64 -13.04
CA THR A 39 8.29 -3.04 -14.00
C THR A 39 7.04 -3.86 -14.25
N SER A 40 7.04 -5.15 -13.88
CA SER A 40 5.84 -6.01 -13.93
C SER A 40 5.00 -5.94 -12.67
N GLY A 41 5.49 -5.24 -11.64
CA GLY A 41 4.86 -5.13 -10.34
C GLY A 41 5.12 -6.33 -9.43
N VAL A 42 5.02 -6.10 -8.13
CA VAL A 42 5.14 -7.13 -7.09
C VAL A 42 4.09 -6.89 -6.00
N GLN A 43 3.60 -7.98 -5.43
CA GLN A 43 2.84 -7.90 -4.18
C GLN A 43 3.83 -7.76 -3.03
N VAL A 44 3.72 -6.66 -2.29
CA VAL A 44 4.64 -6.30 -1.21
C VAL A 44 4.13 -6.85 0.10
N ALA A 45 2.86 -6.58 0.40
CA ALA A 45 2.24 -6.95 1.66
C ALA A 45 0.73 -7.17 1.46
N VAL A 46 0.17 -8.16 2.15
CA VAL A 46 -1.27 -8.44 2.13
C VAL A 46 -1.74 -8.94 3.49
N TYR A 47 -2.89 -8.45 3.93
CA TYR A 47 -3.61 -8.94 5.09
C TYR A 47 -5.10 -8.77 4.87
N GLN A 48 -5.81 -9.91 4.81
CA GLN A 48 -7.27 -9.95 4.60
C GLN A 48 -7.70 -9.09 3.40
N THR A 49 -8.45 -8.01 3.62
CA THR A 49 -8.95 -7.13 2.56
C THR A 49 -7.95 -6.05 2.12
N CYS A 50 -6.82 -5.89 2.82
CA CYS A 50 -5.81 -4.89 2.50
C CYS A 50 -4.62 -5.51 1.77
N ALA A 51 -4.34 -5.06 0.56
CA ALA A 51 -3.18 -5.48 -0.23
C ALA A 51 -2.43 -4.25 -0.74
N PHE A 52 -1.11 -4.26 -0.60
CA PHE A 52 -0.21 -3.25 -1.14
C PHE A 52 0.62 -3.88 -2.25
N ASN A 53 0.42 -3.39 -3.48
CA ASN A 53 1.22 -3.77 -4.64
C ASN A 53 2.06 -2.57 -5.03
N ALA A 54 3.25 -2.82 -5.56
CA ALA A 54 4.12 -1.77 -6.07
C ALA A 54 4.55 -2.12 -7.48
N VAL A 55 4.70 -1.10 -8.32
CA VAL A 55 5.27 -1.19 -9.66
C VAL A 55 6.32 -0.10 -9.81
N SER A 56 7.41 -0.42 -10.49
CA SER A 56 8.50 0.52 -10.72
C SER A 56 8.48 0.98 -12.18
N PHE A 57 8.56 2.29 -12.41
CA PHE A 57 8.65 2.86 -13.75
C PHE A 57 10.11 3.22 -14.05
N GLY A 58 10.68 2.63 -15.11
CA GLY A 58 12.05 2.94 -15.55
C GLY A 58 13.15 1.96 -15.10
N GLY A 59 12.78 0.85 -14.48
CA GLY A 59 13.71 -0.20 -14.05
C GLY A 59 13.24 -0.87 -12.76
N ASP A 60 14.05 -1.76 -12.19
CA ASP A 60 13.76 -2.31 -10.87
C ASP A 60 14.17 -1.30 -9.79
N SER A 61 13.32 -1.16 -8.76
CA SER A 61 13.54 -0.29 -7.61
C SER A 61 13.47 -1.08 -6.31
N ILE A 62 14.04 -0.54 -5.24
CA ILE A 62 13.89 -1.08 -3.89
C ILE A 62 12.95 -0.17 -3.10
N ILE A 63 11.97 -0.74 -2.43
CA ILE A 63 11.16 -0.02 -1.43
C ILE A 63 11.40 -0.63 -0.05
N GLY A 64 11.49 0.22 0.97
CA GLY A 64 11.68 -0.20 2.34
C GLY A 64 10.37 -0.37 3.10
N ASN A 65 10.44 -1.10 4.21
CA ASN A 65 9.39 -1.20 5.23
C ASN A 65 8.75 0.15 5.55
N ALA A 66 9.58 1.16 5.82
CA ALA A 66 9.10 2.47 6.26
C ALA A 66 8.25 3.15 5.20
N ASP A 67 8.67 3.09 3.93
CA ASP A 67 7.93 3.67 2.81
C ASP A 67 6.56 2.99 2.65
N VAL A 68 6.51 1.66 2.79
CA VAL A 68 5.25 0.90 2.70
C VAL A 68 4.30 1.28 3.84
N ILE A 69 4.82 1.37 5.07
CA ILE A 69 4.03 1.77 6.25
C ILE A 69 3.47 3.17 6.07
N ASP A 70 4.32 4.12 5.68
CA ASP A 70 3.93 5.52 5.49
C ASP A 70 2.87 5.65 4.39
N LEU A 71 3.03 4.96 3.26
CA LEU A 71 2.07 5.00 2.15
C LEU A 71 0.71 4.37 2.50
N ILE A 72 0.69 3.28 3.29
CA ILE A 72 -0.57 2.70 3.78
C ILE A 72 -1.26 3.65 4.75
N ASN A 73 -0.53 4.26 5.68
CA ASN A 73 -1.08 5.23 6.63
C ASN A 73 -1.60 6.49 5.93
N ASP A 74 -0.88 6.99 4.93
CA ASP A 74 -1.30 8.11 4.08
C ASP A 74 -2.59 7.77 3.31
N SER A 75 -2.70 6.54 2.80
CA SER A 75 -3.89 6.06 2.11
C SER A 75 -5.11 6.01 3.04
N ILE A 76 -4.93 5.52 4.26
CA ILE A 76 -5.97 5.58 5.29
C ILE A 76 -6.33 7.04 5.58
N SER A 77 -5.36 7.89 5.89
CA SER A 77 -5.64 9.29 6.26
C SER A 77 -6.33 10.09 5.17
N LYS A 78 -6.06 9.81 3.88
CA LYS A 78 -6.60 10.57 2.75
C LYS A 78 -7.91 10.01 2.21
N PHE A 79 -8.12 8.70 2.32
CA PHE A 79 -9.21 8.00 1.66
C PHE A 79 -10.09 7.18 2.61
N GLU A 80 -9.88 7.26 3.92
CA GLU A 80 -10.81 6.68 4.88
C GLU A 80 -12.20 7.29 4.71
N ASP A 81 -13.18 6.42 4.58
CA ASP A 81 -14.59 6.78 4.56
C ASP A 81 -15.39 5.61 5.12
N ASN A 82 -16.04 5.85 6.26
CA ASN A 82 -16.89 4.92 6.99
C ASN A 82 -16.19 3.59 7.36
N GLY A 83 -14.90 3.64 7.76
CA GLY A 83 -14.13 2.45 8.16
C GLY A 83 -13.53 1.64 6.99
N TYR A 84 -13.64 2.14 5.77
CA TYR A 84 -13.05 1.55 4.57
C TYR A 84 -12.04 2.50 3.92
N VAL A 85 -11.02 1.97 3.27
CA VAL A 85 -10.08 2.75 2.46
C VAL A 85 -10.65 2.90 1.05
N GLY A 86 -10.87 4.14 0.61
CA GLY A 86 -11.46 4.49 -0.68
C GLY A 86 -10.48 4.47 -1.86
N ALA A 87 -9.29 3.91 -1.69
CA ALA A 87 -8.23 3.88 -2.70
C ALA A 87 -7.71 2.45 -2.92
N GLN A 88 -7.48 2.10 -4.19
CA GLN A 88 -6.56 1.06 -4.63
C GLN A 88 -5.38 1.72 -5.34
N GLY A 89 -4.18 1.19 -5.11
CA GLY A 89 -2.95 1.51 -5.84
C GLY A 89 -2.25 0.23 -6.24
#